data_AF-A0A2V6NGY2-F1
#
_entry.id   AF-A0A2V6NGY2-F1
#
_cell.length_a   1.000
_cell.length_b   1.000
_cell.length_c   1.000
_cell.angle_alpha   90.00
_cell.angle_beta   90.00
_cell.angle_gamma   90.00
#
_symmetry.space_group_name_H-M   'P 1'
#
loop_
_entity.id
_entity.type
_entity.pdbx_description
1 polymer ?
#
loop_
_entity_poly.entity_id
_entity_poly.type
_entity_poly.pdbx_seq_one_letter_code
_entity_poly.pdbx_strand_id
1 'polypeptide(L)'
;MLTSLLLGSAKPSFWFAAIVVMVPVVAFFLRQNWWRQKIALGLAIAVTAALVLWPECILSRKDAESQTFLPTMLFVIHADLIRDQMAEDLKENAHLPYSREWLERVYAALDSEIGKSQTNYPGHYPSLKFNPEYLWFDPSSITTQLRREFGSNVSALCDFYRFYYWRTWQRRPFRALQKVARQFSIYYYPDCPAYASMKIWPLMDVYERAATSLDSEDYRKIARSLPALTDFMQRTKSLAENAPAIKQQGLLRHVLADLAVSYLSLLLLALILSTIIFWKQARWRRLKWLAALVLFGSAYNAASCLEVAIVNSLEVHRYITVQMYSTLLTQFLAFWLILEFALDITQRRDTMARDLVAPS
;
A
#
# COMPACT_ATOMS: atom_id res chain seq x y z
N MET A 1 -22.39 4.46 -4.54
CA MET A 1 -21.57 4.06 -3.37
C MET A 1 -20.77 2.78 -3.61
N LEU A 2 -21.41 1.67 -4.01
CA LEU A 2 -20.70 0.40 -4.30
C LEU A 2 -19.67 0.55 -5.45
N THR A 3 -20.01 1.30 -6.50
CA THR A 3 -19.13 1.60 -7.65
C THR A 3 -17.96 2.51 -7.27
N SER A 4 -18.14 3.47 -6.36
CA SER A 4 -17.07 4.33 -5.85
C SER A 4 -16.16 3.60 -4.86
N LEU A 5 -16.71 2.67 -4.07
CA LEU A 5 -15.94 1.74 -3.26
C LEU A 5 -15.13 0.79 -4.15
N LEU A 6 -15.75 0.22 -5.20
CA LEU A 6 -15.10 -0.63 -6.18
C LEU A 6 -13.99 0.10 -6.95
N LEU A 7 -14.21 1.33 -7.44
CA LEU A 7 -13.17 2.17 -8.07
C LEU A 7 -12.08 2.61 -7.08
N GLY A 8 -12.45 2.98 -5.85
CA GLY A 8 -11.49 3.30 -4.79
C GLY A 8 -10.63 2.10 -4.40
N SER A 9 -11.21 0.89 -4.49
CA SER A 9 -10.58 -0.41 -4.24
C SER A 9 -9.97 -1.07 -5.47
N ALA A 10 -10.14 -0.50 -6.67
CA ALA A 10 -9.41 -0.84 -7.90
C ALA A 10 -7.97 -0.33 -7.71
N LYS A 11 -7.29 -1.08 -6.86
CA LYS A 11 -5.94 -0.87 -6.39
C LYS A 11 -4.98 -1.33 -7.48
N PRO A 12 -3.76 -0.77 -7.53
CA PRO A 12 -2.65 -1.49 -8.11
C PRO A 12 -2.59 -2.84 -7.38
N SER A 13 -2.57 -3.91 -8.17
CA SER A 13 -2.54 -5.33 -7.77
C SER A 13 -1.93 -5.56 -6.38
N PHE A 14 -2.64 -6.27 -5.50
CA PHE A 14 -2.11 -6.72 -4.21
C PHE A 14 -1.66 -8.19 -4.27
N TRP A 15 -0.63 -8.48 -5.07
CA TRP A 15 -0.13 -9.85 -5.27
C TRP A 15 0.31 -10.49 -3.95
N PHE A 16 0.97 -9.75 -3.06
CA PHE A 16 1.44 -10.32 -1.80
C PHE A 16 0.28 -10.59 -0.84
N ALA A 17 -0.69 -9.69 -0.77
CA ALA A 17 -1.89 -9.94 0.03
C ALA A 17 -2.71 -11.12 -0.53
N ALA A 18 -2.78 -11.24 -1.86
CA ALA A 18 -3.41 -12.38 -2.52
C ALA A 18 -2.73 -13.71 -2.15
N ILE A 19 -1.39 -13.76 -2.09
CA ILE A 19 -0.66 -14.95 -1.63
C ILE A 19 -1.13 -15.36 -0.22
N VAL A 20 -1.23 -14.40 0.71
CA VAL A 20 -1.71 -14.68 2.08
C VAL A 20 -3.14 -15.20 2.07
N VAL A 21 -4.04 -14.57 1.32
CA VAL A 21 -5.45 -15.01 1.17
C VAL A 21 -5.55 -16.41 0.54
N MET A 22 -4.59 -16.80 -0.29
CA MET A 22 -4.55 -18.12 -0.92
C MET A 22 -4.02 -19.22 0.00
N VAL A 23 -3.39 -18.92 1.14
CA VAL A 23 -2.87 -19.94 2.08
C VAL A 23 -3.96 -20.92 2.54
N PRO A 24 -5.14 -20.47 3.03
CA PRO A 24 -6.24 -21.38 3.36
C PRO A 24 -6.75 -22.19 2.17
N VAL A 25 -6.77 -21.60 0.97
CA VAL A 25 -7.19 -22.26 -0.26
C VAL A 25 -6.22 -23.40 -0.58
N VAL A 26 -4.91 -23.12 -0.61
CA VAL A 26 -3.87 -24.14 -0.84
C VAL A 26 -3.96 -25.25 0.21
N ALA A 27 -4.11 -24.90 1.49
CA ALA A 27 -4.28 -25.89 2.56
C ALA A 27 -5.53 -26.76 2.36
N PHE A 28 -6.63 -26.20 1.85
CA PHE A 28 -7.83 -26.95 1.49
C PHE A 28 -7.59 -27.91 0.31
N PHE A 29 -6.85 -27.48 -0.71
CA PHE A 29 -6.48 -28.34 -1.84
C PHE A 29 -5.54 -29.49 -1.45
N LEU A 30 -4.75 -29.33 -0.39
CA LEU A 30 -3.89 -30.40 0.16
C LEU A 30 -4.64 -31.45 0.98
N ARG A 31 -5.88 -31.19 1.44
CA ARG A 31 -6.68 -32.18 2.19
C ARG A 31 -7.09 -33.35 1.30
N GLN A 32 -7.00 -34.57 1.82
CA GLN A 32 -7.38 -35.79 1.09
C GLN A 32 -8.91 -35.98 1.09
N ASN A 33 -9.45 -36.46 -0.05
CA ASN A 33 -10.88 -36.46 -0.41
C ASN A 33 -11.44 -35.03 -0.56
N TRP A 34 -12.69 -34.83 -0.99
CA TRP A 34 -13.31 -33.51 -1.32
C TRP A 34 -13.13 -33.01 -2.76
N TRP A 35 -12.94 -33.91 -3.73
CA TRP A 35 -12.69 -33.56 -5.15
C TRP A 35 -13.76 -32.65 -5.77
N ARG A 36 -15.05 -32.87 -5.48
CA ARG A 36 -16.15 -32.03 -5.99
C ARG A 36 -16.08 -30.59 -5.47
N GLN A 37 -15.75 -30.39 -4.19
CA GLN A 37 -15.60 -29.05 -3.62
C GLN A 37 -14.34 -28.35 -4.13
N LYS A 38 -13.25 -29.10 -4.37
CA LYS A 38 -12.04 -28.57 -5.02
C LYS A 38 -12.31 -28.08 -6.44
N ILE A 39 -13.06 -28.85 -7.24
CA ILE A 39 -13.48 -28.43 -8.58
C ILE A 39 -14.36 -27.18 -8.50
N ALA A 40 -15.37 -27.17 -7.64
CA ALA A 40 -16.27 -26.03 -7.49
C ALA A 40 -15.52 -24.76 -7.06
N LEU A 41 -14.62 -24.86 -6.09
CA LEU A 41 -13.80 -23.74 -5.62
C LEU A 41 -12.82 -23.27 -6.71
N GLY A 42 -12.15 -24.18 -7.40
CA GLY A 42 -11.24 -23.86 -8.49
C GLY A 42 -11.95 -23.14 -9.64
N LEU A 43 -13.14 -23.61 -10.02
CA LEU A 43 -13.96 -22.96 -11.03
C LEU A 43 -14.43 -21.57 -10.57
N ALA A 44 -14.87 -21.42 -9.33
CA ALA A 44 -15.28 -20.13 -8.78
C ALA A 44 -14.13 -19.11 -8.77
N ILE A 45 -12.92 -19.54 -8.39
CA ILE A 45 -11.71 -18.70 -8.44
C ILE A 45 -11.41 -18.30 -9.88
N ALA A 46 -11.41 -19.25 -10.83
CA ALA A 46 -11.13 -18.97 -12.24
C ALA A 46 -12.14 -17.99 -12.85
N VAL A 47 -13.43 -18.18 -12.59
CA VAL A 47 -14.51 -17.28 -13.05
C VAL A 47 -14.34 -15.89 -12.43
N THR A 48 -14.07 -15.81 -11.14
CA THR A 48 -13.87 -14.51 -10.46
C THR A 48 -12.64 -13.79 -11.00
N ALA A 49 -11.52 -14.49 -11.17
CA ALA A 49 -10.30 -13.93 -11.74
C ALA A 49 -10.54 -13.45 -13.18
N ALA A 50 -11.25 -14.23 -14.01
CA ALA A 50 -11.62 -13.82 -15.35
C ALA A 50 -12.48 -12.55 -15.32
N LEU A 51 -13.54 -12.51 -14.51
CA LEU A 51 -14.42 -11.33 -14.39
C LEU A 51 -13.68 -10.07 -13.92
N VAL A 52 -12.72 -10.20 -13.02
CA VAL A 52 -11.94 -9.08 -12.47
C VAL A 52 -10.85 -8.60 -13.43
N LEU A 53 -10.13 -9.52 -14.09
CA LEU A 53 -9.01 -9.19 -14.98
C LEU A 53 -9.47 -8.81 -16.39
N TRP A 54 -10.66 -9.24 -16.80
CA TRP A 54 -11.18 -9.00 -18.15
C TRP A 54 -11.25 -7.53 -18.54
N PRO A 55 -11.79 -6.61 -17.71
CA PRO A 55 -11.79 -5.18 -18.04
C PRO A 55 -10.38 -4.63 -18.22
N GLU A 56 -9.44 -5.00 -17.33
CA GLU A 56 -8.06 -4.52 -17.38
C GLU A 56 -7.31 -5.05 -18.61
N CYS A 57 -7.46 -6.33 -18.94
CA CYS A 57 -6.86 -6.94 -20.13
C CYS A 57 -7.36 -6.35 -21.45
N ILE A 58 -8.59 -5.84 -21.50
CA ILE A 58 -9.17 -5.25 -22.71
C ILE A 58 -8.88 -3.76 -22.78
N LEU A 59 -9.03 -3.03 -21.67
CA LEU A 59 -8.91 -1.58 -21.63
C LEU A 59 -7.44 -1.11 -21.66
N SER A 60 -6.52 -1.79 -20.96
CA SER A 60 -5.10 -1.39 -20.90
C SER A 60 -4.36 -1.54 -22.24
N ARG A 61 -4.84 -2.40 -23.15
CA ARG A 61 -4.17 -2.65 -24.43
C ARG A 61 -4.10 -1.43 -25.34
N LYS A 62 -4.98 -0.46 -25.17
CA LYS A 62 -5.09 0.71 -26.04
C LYS A 62 -4.75 2.04 -25.36
N ASP A 63 -4.42 2.02 -24.08
CA ASP A 63 -4.13 3.22 -23.30
C ASP A 63 -2.65 3.27 -22.89
N ALA A 64 -1.92 4.24 -23.43
CA ALA A 64 -0.50 4.45 -23.13
C ALA A 64 -0.27 4.90 -21.68
N GLU A 65 -1.22 5.60 -21.06
CA GLU A 65 -1.12 5.99 -19.65
C GLU A 65 -1.24 4.77 -18.74
N SER A 66 -2.20 3.88 -19.02
CA SER A 66 -2.32 2.60 -18.32
C SER A 66 -1.03 1.76 -18.42
N GLN A 67 -0.39 1.71 -19.60
CA GLN A 67 0.84 0.92 -19.81
C GLN A 67 2.07 1.51 -19.09
N THR A 68 2.16 2.84 -19.01
CA THR A 68 3.31 3.54 -18.40
C THR A 68 3.17 3.78 -16.91
N PHE A 69 1.97 3.63 -16.34
CA PHE A 69 1.71 3.94 -14.93
C PHE A 69 2.63 3.21 -13.96
N LEU A 70 2.65 1.87 -14.00
CA LEU A 70 3.47 1.08 -13.09
C LEU A 70 4.98 1.28 -13.34
N PRO A 71 5.50 1.20 -14.59
CA PRO A 71 6.91 1.48 -14.85
C PRO A 71 7.36 2.87 -14.36
N THR A 72 6.58 3.91 -14.66
CA THR A 72 6.87 5.28 -14.21
C THR A 72 6.88 5.36 -12.69
N MET A 73 5.89 4.75 -12.02
CA MET A 73 5.84 4.67 -10.55
C MET A 73 7.09 4.03 -9.95
N LEU A 74 7.50 2.88 -10.49
CA LEU A 74 8.68 2.16 -10.03
C LEU A 74 9.94 3.03 -10.18
N PHE A 75 10.04 3.79 -11.27
CA PHE A 75 11.15 4.70 -11.50
C PHE A 75 11.15 5.90 -10.54
N VAL A 76 10.05 6.67 -10.47
CA VAL A 76 10.03 7.93 -9.70
C VAL A 76 10.08 7.70 -8.18
N ILE A 77 9.45 6.65 -7.67
CA ILE A 77 9.48 6.35 -6.22
C ILE A 77 10.87 5.92 -5.77
N HIS A 78 11.65 5.29 -6.65
CA HIS A 78 12.99 4.78 -6.37
C HIS A 78 14.08 5.63 -7.04
N ALA A 79 13.76 6.88 -7.41
CA ALA A 79 14.62 7.75 -8.19
C ALA A 79 15.99 7.98 -7.54
N ASP A 80 16.05 8.12 -6.21
CA ASP A 80 17.32 8.26 -5.48
C ASP A 80 18.20 7.01 -5.60
N LEU A 81 17.62 5.83 -5.40
CA LEU A 81 18.32 4.55 -5.50
C LEU A 81 18.73 4.23 -6.94
N ILE A 82 17.89 4.60 -7.91
CA ILE A 82 18.18 4.44 -9.34
C ILE A 82 19.29 5.39 -9.75
N ARG A 83 19.25 6.66 -9.36
CA ARG A 83 20.32 7.62 -9.59
C ARG A 83 21.65 7.09 -9.04
N ASP A 84 21.66 6.61 -7.80
CA ASP A 84 22.88 6.07 -7.18
C ASP A 84 23.40 4.81 -7.90
N GLN A 85 22.52 4.00 -8.48
CA GLN A 85 22.90 2.86 -9.31
C GLN A 85 23.46 3.31 -10.67
N MET A 86 22.85 4.30 -11.31
CA MET A 86 23.35 4.89 -12.55
C MET A 86 24.76 5.47 -12.38
N ALA A 87 25.01 6.18 -11.27
CA ALA A 87 26.33 6.72 -10.95
C ALA A 87 27.40 5.62 -10.86
N GLU A 88 27.07 4.49 -10.22
CA GLU A 88 27.98 3.36 -10.07
C GLU A 88 28.20 2.64 -11.40
N ASP A 89 27.16 2.42 -12.19
CA ASP A 89 27.27 1.84 -13.52
C ASP A 89 28.18 2.67 -14.44
N LEU A 90 28.05 3.99 -14.40
CA LEU A 90 28.91 4.93 -15.12
C LEU A 90 30.34 4.92 -14.61
N LYS A 91 30.55 4.76 -13.30
CA LYS A 91 31.88 4.66 -12.70
C LYS A 91 32.58 3.35 -13.08
N GLU A 92 31.84 2.24 -13.11
CA GLU A 92 32.36 0.90 -13.39
C GLU A 92 32.51 0.60 -14.89
N ASN A 93 32.08 1.49 -15.78
CA ASN A 93 31.96 1.21 -17.22
C ASN A 93 31.12 -0.07 -17.47
N ALA A 94 29.99 -0.20 -16.78
CA ALA A 94 29.15 -1.38 -16.92
C ALA A 94 28.68 -1.57 -18.37
N HIS A 95 28.66 -2.83 -18.84
CA HIS A 95 28.10 -3.16 -20.15
C HIS A 95 26.57 -3.14 -20.09
N LEU A 96 25.96 -2.10 -20.67
CA LEU A 96 24.52 -1.82 -20.60
C LEU A 96 23.91 -1.73 -22.00
N PRO A 97 22.58 -1.95 -22.15
CA PRO A 97 21.89 -1.80 -23.43
C PRO A 97 21.72 -0.34 -23.87
N TYR A 98 22.18 0.63 -23.08
CA TYR A 98 22.12 2.06 -23.36
C TYR A 98 23.53 2.62 -23.54
N SER A 99 23.69 3.59 -24.43
CA SER A 99 25.00 4.22 -24.64
C SER A 99 25.44 5.00 -23.41
N ARG A 100 26.74 4.97 -23.12
CA ARG A 100 27.32 5.66 -21.96
C ARG A 100 27.00 7.16 -21.98
N GLU A 101 27.19 7.82 -23.10
CA GLU A 101 26.92 9.26 -23.27
C GLU A 101 25.46 9.61 -22.97
N TRP A 102 24.52 8.77 -23.41
CA TRP A 102 23.11 8.98 -23.13
C TRP A 102 22.82 8.78 -21.63
N LEU A 103 23.36 7.72 -21.02
CA LEU A 103 23.20 7.47 -19.59
C LEU A 103 23.79 8.58 -18.72
N GLU A 104 24.94 9.16 -19.09
CA GLU A 104 25.54 10.30 -18.39
C GLU A 104 24.59 11.51 -18.38
N ARG A 105 23.94 11.79 -19.51
CA ARG A 105 22.92 12.86 -19.59
C ARG A 105 21.69 12.56 -18.74
N VAL A 106 21.15 11.34 -18.81
CA VAL A 106 19.97 10.97 -18.02
C VAL A 106 20.29 10.99 -16.53
N TYR A 107 21.46 10.52 -16.12
CA TYR A 107 21.92 10.60 -14.73
C TYR A 107 21.99 12.04 -14.24
N ALA A 108 22.63 12.94 -15.01
CA ALA A 108 22.75 14.35 -14.64
C ALA A 108 21.38 15.04 -14.55
N ALA A 109 20.47 14.74 -15.48
CA ALA A 109 19.11 15.25 -15.46
C ALA A 109 18.34 14.74 -14.23
N LEU A 110 18.38 13.43 -13.94
CA LEU A 110 17.72 12.83 -12.78
C LEU A 110 18.23 13.42 -11.46
N ASP A 111 19.55 13.56 -11.30
CA ASP A 111 20.14 14.15 -10.08
C ASP A 111 19.73 15.62 -9.91
N SER A 112 19.72 16.40 -11.00
CA SER A 112 19.25 17.78 -10.98
C SER A 112 17.78 17.90 -10.58
N GLU A 113 16.90 17.08 -11.17
CA GLU A 113 15.46 17.08 -10.87
C GLU A 113 15.16 16.62 -9.42
N ILE A 114 15.91 15.64 -8.90
CA ILE A 114 15.84 15.25 -7.48
C ILE A 114 16.22 16.45 -6.60
N GLY A 115 17.32 17.13 -6.91
CA GLY A 115 17.76 18.33 -6.18
C GLY A 115 16.73 19.46 -6.20
N LYS A 116 16.12 19.75 -7.36
CA LYS A 116 15.02 20.74 -7.46
C LYS A 116 13.84 20.36 -6.59
N SER A 117 13.45 19.08 -6.59
CA SER A 117 12.32 18.60 -5.79
C SER A 117 12.56 18.76 -4.28
N GLN A 118 13.81 18.59 -3.85
CA GLN A 118 14.24 18.79 -2.46
C GLN A 118 14.13 20.24 -2.02
N THR A 119 14.55 21.17 -2.88
CA THR A 119 14.51 22.61 -2.61
C THR A 119 13.09 23.16 -2.65
N ASN A 120 12.29 22.74 -3.64
CA ASN A 120 10.97 23.33 -3.88
C ASN A 120 9.87 22.71 -3.00
N TYR A 121 10.03 21.45 -2.58
CA TYR A 121 9.03 20.70 -1.80
C TYR A 121 9.64 20.02 -0.57
N PRO A 122 10.32 20.77 0.33
CA PRO A 122 10.98 20.18 1.48
C PRO A 122 9.96 19.49 2.40
N GLY A 123 10.27 18.26 2.80
CA GLY A 123 9.49 17.52 3.79
C GLY A 123 8.14 16.98 3.32
N HIS A 124 7.81 17.03 2.02
CA HIS A 124 6.55 16.45 1.51
C HIS A 124 6.54 14.92 1.64
N TYR A 125 7.67 14.28 1.34
CA TYR A 125 7.92 12.85 1.55
C TYR A 125 9.17 12.67 2.43
N PRO A 126 9.06 12.83 3.77
CA PRO A 126 10.19 12.77 4.68
C PRO A 126 11.05 11.51 4.53
N SER A 127 10.44 10.36 4.25
CA SER A 127 11.15 9.09 4.16
C SER A 127 12.00 8.93 2.90
N LEU A 128 11.54 9.52 1.79
CA LEU A 128 12.23 9.52 0.49
C LEU A 128 13.21 10.68 0.38
N LYS A 129 12.99 11.76 1.13
CA LYS A 129 13.78 13.01 1.08
C LYS A 129 13.75 13.71 -0.27
N PHE A 130 12.78 13.42 -1.12
CA PHE A 130 12.53 14.11 -2.40
C PHE A 130 11.05 13.93 -2.75
N ASN A 131 10.52 14.73 -3.69
CA ASN A 131 9.11 14.63 -4.06
C ASN A 131 8.92 13.79 -5.36
N PRO A 132 8.44 12.54 -5.29
CA PRO A 132 8.21 11.71 -6.47
C PRO A 132 7.05 12.21 -7.34
N GLU A 133 6.07 12.95 -6.78
CA GLU A 133 4.98 13.53 -7.57
C GLU A 133 5.49 14.65 -8.47
N TYR A 134 6.47 15.42 -8.01
CA TYR A 134 7.17 16.40 -8.87
C TYR A 134 7.86 15.69 -10.04
N LEU A 135 8.61 14.62 -9.76
CA LEU A 135 9.29 13.86 -10.82
C LEU A 135 8.34 13.20 -11.82
N TRP A 136 7.09 12.95 -11.43
CA TRP A 136 6.07 12.36 -12.30
C TRP A 136 5.30 13.43 -13.08
N PHE A 137 4.73 14.42 -12.40
CA PHE A 137 3.69 15.27 -12.97
C PHE A 137 4.18 16.65 -13.40
N ASP A 138 5.35 17.09 -12.94
CA ASP A 138 5.85 18.41 -13.34
C ASP A 138 6.22 18.43 -14.83
N PRO A 139 5.81 19.45 -15.61
CA PRO A 139 6.12 19.53 -17.05
C PRO A 139 7.61 19.62 -17.39
N SER A 140 8.44 20.00 -16.42
CA SER A 140 9.91 20.06 -16.54
C SER A 140 10.62 18.82 -16.01
N SER A 141 9.89 17.88 -15.40
CA SER A 141 10.44 16.70 -14.75
C SER A 141 11.17 15.72 -15.67
N ILE A 142 11.98 14.87 -15.06
CA ILE A 142 12.71 13.79 -15.73
C ILE A 142 11.79 12.82 -16.51
N THR A 143 10.57 12.56 -16.03
CA THR A 143 9.65 11.66 -16.75
C THR A 143 9.14 12.30 -18.02
N THR A 144 8.83 13.60 -18.00
CA THR A 144 8.45 14.35 -19.21
C THR A 144 9.61 14.45 -20.19
N GLN A 145 10.84 14.67 -19.71
CA GLN A 145 12.04 14.68 -20.55
C GLN A 145 12.26 13.33 -21.24
N LEU A 146 12.23 12.24 -20.48
CA LEU A 146 12.40 10.88 -21.03
C LEU A 146 11.26 10.52 -21.99
N ARG A 147 10.01 10.89 -21.69
CA ARG A 147 8.89 10.68 -22.61
C ARG A 147 9.10 11.40 -23.95
N ARG A 148 9.70 12.59 -23.95
CA ARG A 148 10.08 13.29 -25.20
C ARG A 148 11.22 12.60 -25.93
N GLU A 149 12.25 12.15 -25.21
CA GLU A 149 13.41 11.47 -25.83
C GLU A 149 13.03 10.11 -26.45
N PHE A 150 12.19 9.31 -25.78
CA PHE A 150 11.70 8.03 -26.30
C PHE A 150 10.56 8.19 -27.33
N GLY A 151 9.94 9.37 -27.41
CA GLY A 151 8.90 9.70 -28.38
C GLY A 151 7.70 8.74 -28.33
N SER A 152 7.37 8.14 -29.47
CA SER A 152 6.28 7.16 -29.58
C SER A 152 6.64 5.76 -29.08
N ASN A 153 7.91 5.49 -28.72
CA ASN A 153 8.36 4.19 -28.27
C ASN A 153 8.11 3.97 -26.77
N VAL A 154 6.83 3.85 -26.42
CA VAL A 154 6.35 3.65 -25.05
C VAL A 154 6.92 2.36 -24.43
N SER A 155 7.11 1.31 -25.23
CA SER A 155 7.69 0.04 -24.75
C SER A 155 9.12 0.25 -24.27
N ALA A 156 9.98 0.88 -25.08
CA ALA A 156 11.38 1.10 -24.71
C ALA A 156 11.51 2.00 -23.47
N LEU A 157 10.64 3.00 -23.32
CA LEU A 157 10.57 3.81 -22.11
C LEU A 157 10.24 2.96 -20.87
N CYS A 158 9.22 2.11 -20.98
CA CYS A 158 8.85 1.20 -19.89
C CYS A 158 9.96 0.20 -19.56
N ASP A 159 10.67 -0.29 -20.57
CA ASP A 159 11.79 -1.21 -20.41
C ASP A 159 12.97 -0.52 -19.72
N PHE A 160 13.24 0.75 -20.02
CA PHE A 160 14.22 1.56 -19.29
C PHE A 160 13.87 1.70 -17.81
N TYR A 161 12.64 2.06 -17.49
CA TYR A 161 12.19 2.17 -16.11
C TYR A 161 12.28 0.85 -15.34
N ARG A 162 11.80 -0.25 -15.92
CA ARG A 162 11.88 -1.58 -15.31
C ARG A 162 13.31 -2.07 -15.17
N PHE A 163 14.15 -1.82 -16.18
CA PHE A 163 15.56 -2.19 -16.19
C PHE A 163 16.28 -1.61 -14.97
N TYR A 164 16.19 -0.29 -14.77
CA TYR A 164 16.89 0.35 -13.67
C TYR A 164 16.30 0.02 -12.31
N TYR A 165 14.97 -0.11 -12.20
CA TYR A 165 14.35 -0.60 -10.98
C TYR A 165 14.91 -1.97 -10.56
N TRP A 166 14.89 -2.94 -11.48
CA TRP A 166 15.36 -4.30 -11.17
C TRP A 166 16.87 -4.36 -10.96
N ARG A 167 17.63 -3.60 -11.74
CA ARG A 167 19.09 -3.48 -11.59
C ARG A 167 19.46 -2.96 -10.21
N THR A 168 18.75 -1.95 -9.69
CA THR A 168 18.94 -1.45 -8.33
C THR A 168 18.66 -2.53 -7.28
N TRP A 169 17.61 -3.35 -7.44
CA TRP A 169 17.35 -4.48 -6.54
C TRP A 169 18.47 -5.53 -6.57
N GLN A 170 19.03 -5.80 -7.74
CA GLN A 170 20.10 -6.78 -7.90
C GLN A 170 21.45 -6.30 -7.35
N ARG A 171 21.81 -5.04 -7.61
CA ARG A 171 23.13 -4.47 -7.29
C ARG A 171 23.17 -3.78 -5.94
N ARG A 172 22.04 -3.27 -5.45
CA ARG A 172 21.92 -2.55 -4.17
C ARG A 172 20.80 -3.10 -3.28
N PRO A 173 20.74 -4.44 -3.04
CA PRO A 173 19.64 -5.05 -2.28
C PRO A 173 19.51 -4.48 -0.87
N PHE A 174 20.63 -4.20 -0.19
CA PHE A 174 20.61 -3.64 1.16
C PHE A 174 19.99 -2.23 1.21
N ARG A 175 20.22 -1.39 0.20
CA ARG A 175 19.64 -0.05 0.14
C ARG A 175 18.14 -0.10 -0.18
N ALA A 176 17.74 -1.00 -1.07
CA ALA A 176 16.33 -1.26 -1.35
C ALA A 176 15.59 -1.78 -0.11
N LEU A 177 16.18 -2.74 0.63
CA LEU A 177 15.66 -3.22 1.90
C LEU A 177 15.63 -2.12 2.98
N GLN A 178 16.63 -1.25 3.03
CA GLN A 178 16.62 -0.10 3.94
C GLN A 178 15.44 0.84 3.64
N LYS A 179 15.13 1.07 2.36
CA LYS A 179 13.93 1.81 1.96
C LYS A 179 12.66 1.11 2.44
N VAL A 180 12.53 -0.20 2.21
CA VAL A 180 11.38 -0.98 2.72
C VAL A 180 11.25 -0.86 4.24
N ALA A 181 12.34 -1.02 5.00
CA ALA A 181 12.32 -0.90 6.45
C ALA A 181 11.88 0.50 6.92
N ARG A 182 12.33 1.57 6.25
CA ARG A 182 11.86 2.94 6.52
C ARG A 182 10.36 3.11 6.26
N GLN A 183 9.85 2.52 5.17
CA GLN A 183 8.42 2.53 4.87
C GLN A 183 7.62 1.78 5.95
N PHE A 184 8.11 0.61 6.40
CA PHE A 184 7.50 -0.11 7.52
C PHE A 184 7.51 0.71 8.81
N SER A 185 8.61 1.42 9.11
CA SER A 185 8.62 2.28 10.29
C SER A 185 7.52 3.32 10.22
N ILE A 186 7.32 4.03 9.10
CA ILE A 186 6.24 5.02 8.96
C ILE A 186 4.87 4.44 9.32
N TYR A 187 4.63 3.18 8.94
CA TYR A 187 3.33 2.56 9.15
C TYR A 187 3.13 2.01 10.57
N TYR A 188 4.15 1.40 11.16
CA TYR A 188 4.03 0.73 12.44
C TYR A 188 4.51 1.58 13.63
N TYR A 189 5.33 2.62 13.42
CA TYR A 189 5.99 3.37 14.50
C TYR A 189 6.32 4.84 14.14
N PRO A 190 6.13 5.81 15.07
CA PRO A 190 5.52 5.67 16.40
C PRO A 190 3.99 5.66 16.36
N ASP A 191 3.40 6.35 15.40
CA ASP A 191 1.96 6.51 15.25
C ASP A 191 1.49 5.85 13.95
N CYS A 192 0.66 4.81 14.05
CA CYS A 192 0.14 4.17 12.84
C CYS A 192 -0.77 5.13 12.04
N PRO A 193 -0.42 5.47 10.78
CA PRO A 193 -1.12 6.48 10.00
C PRO A 193 -2.53 6.04 9.58
N ALA A 194 -2.83 4.73 9.70
CA ALA A 194 -4.18 4.18 9.53
C ALA A 194 -5.21 4.87 10.43
N TYR A 195 -4.80 5.34 11.60
CA TYR A 195 -5.67 6.03 12.57
C TYR A 195 -5.45 7.54 12.56
N ALA A 196 -5.49 8.15 11.38
CA ALA A 196 -5.35 9.60 11.22
C ALA A 196 -6.26 10.38 12.21
N SER A 197 -5.62 11.13 13.10
CA SER A 197 -6.25 11.89 14.20
C SER A 197 -6.37 13.39 13.87
N MET A 198 -6.64 13.72 12.59
CA MET A 198 -6.71 15.11 12.13
C MET A 198 -7.85 15.87 12.80
N LYS A 199 -7.50 16.97 13.49
CA LYS A 199 -8.45 17.83 14.19
C LYS A 199 -9.50 18.45 13.24
N ILE A 200 -9.06 18.85 12.05
CA ILE A 200 -9.88 19.52 11.03
C ILE A 200 -9.51 18.90 9.69
N TRP A 201 -10.54 18.49 8.93
CA TRP A 201 -10.38 18.12 7.53
C TRP A 201 -10.63 19.35 6.66
N PRO A 202 -9.61 19.87 5.95
CA PRO A 202 -9.78 20.99 5.03
C PRO A 202 -10.40 20.49 3.72
N LEU A 203 -11.69 20.16 3.76
CA LEU A 203 -12.40 19.63 2.61
C LEU A 203 -12.41 20.61 1.44
N MET A 204 -12.43 21.91 1.71
CA MET A 204 -12.37 22.97 0.72
C MET A 204 -11.15 22.79 -0.20
N ASP A 205 -9.94 22.71 0.37
CA ASP A 205 -8.69 22.51 -0.37
C ASP A 205 -8.66 21.18 -1.15
N VAL A 206 -9.35 20.15 -0.65
CA VAL A 206 -9.49 18.87 -1.37
C VAL A 206 -10.40 19.02 -2.58
N TYR A 207 -11.55 19.68 -2.40
CA TYR A 207 -12.49 19.95 -3.50
C TYR A 207 -11.93 20.95 -4.51
N GLU A 208 -11.15 21.92 -4.09
CA GLU A 208 -10.48 22.88 -4.98
C GLU A 208 -9.45 22.19 -5.88
N ARG A 209 -8.62 21.31 -5.31
CA ARG A 209 -7.70 20.47 -6.09
C ARG A 209 -8.44 19.55 -7.05
N ALA A 210 -9.52 18.93 -6.59
CA ALA A 210 -10.36 18.08 -7.43
C ALA A 210 -11.01 18.88 -8.57
N ALA A 211 -11.56 20.06 -8.29
CA ALA A 211 -12.16 20.95 -9.28
C ALA A 211 -11.12 21.37 -10.32
N THR A 212 -9.92 21.76 -9.89
CA THR A 212 -8.81 22.12 -10.79
C THR A 212 -8.42 20.95 -11.70
N SER A 213 -8.34 19.73 -11.16
CA SER A 213 -8.02 18.52 -11.94
C SER A 213 -9.11 18.18 -12.96
N LEU A 214 -10.37 18.28 -12.56
CA LEU A 214 -11.54 18.04 -13.41
C LEU A 214 -11.72 19.10 -14.49
N ASP A 215 -11.15 20.29 -14.31
CA ASP A 215 -11.23 21.39 -15.27
C ASP A 215 -10.26 21.25 -16.46
N SER A 216 -9.52 20.14 -16.53
CA SER A 216 -8.66 19.83 -17.69
C SER A 216 -9.48 19.60 -18.97
N GLU A 217 -8.83 19.84 -20.11
CA GLU A 217 -9.46 19.81 -21.42
C GLU A 217 -10.10 18.45 -21.75
N ASP A 218 -9.47 17.35 -21.33
CA ASP A 218 -9.93 15.99 -21.59
C ASP A 218 -11.26 15.70 -20.87
N TYR A 219 -11.37 16.07 -19.59
CA TYR A 219 -12.62 15.93 -18.86
C TYR A 219 -13.71 16.85 -19.39
N ARG A 220 -13.38 18.08 -19.81
CA ARG A 220 -14.36 18.98 -20.45
C ARG A 220 -14.92 18.41 -21.75
N LYS A 221 -14.10 17.73 -22.56
CA LYS A 221 -14.55 17.05 -23.79
C LYS A 221 -15.56 15.94 -23.47
N ILE A 222 -15.26 15.12 -22.45
CA ILE A 222 -16.10 13.99 -22.05
C ILE A 222 -17.39 14.48 -21.39
N ALA A 223 -17.33 15.51 -20.54
CA ALA A 223 -18.46 16.06 -19.80
C ALA A 223 -19.62 16.48 -20.72
N ARG A 224 -19.31 17.02 -21.91
CA ARG A 224 -20.33 17.36 -22.93
C ARG A 224 -21.19 16.18 -23.37
N SER A 225 -20.62 14.98 -23.35
CA SER A 225 -21.30 13.73 -23.74
C SER A 225 -21.91 12.96 -22.56
N LEU A 226 -21.54 13.31 -21.33
CA LEU A 226 -21.94 12.59 -20.12
C LEU A 226 -22.53 13.55 -19.07
N PRO A 227 -23.86 13.75 -19.04
CA PRO A 227 -24.51 14.69 -18.13
C PRO A 227 -24.19 14.43 -16.64
N ALA A 228 -24.00 13.16 -16.26
CA ALA A 228 -23.61 12.79 -14.90
C ALA A 228 -22.23 13.33 -14.50
N LEU A 229 -21.30 13.44 -15.45
CA LEU A 229 -19.98 14.02 -15.19
C LEU A 229 -20.08 15.53 -15.03
N THR A 230 -20.89 16.20 -15.85
CA THR A 230 -21.15 17.64 -15.72
C THR A 230 -21.75 18.00 -14.37
N ASP A 231 -22.77 17.25 -13.91
CA ASP A 231 -23.37 17.43 -12.58
C ASP A 231 -22.33 17.19 -11.46
N PHE A 232 -21.52 16.14 -11.59
CA PHE A 232 -20.44 15.86 -10.65
C PHE A 232 -19.43 17.02 -10.58
N MET A 233 -18.93 17.50 -11.71
CA MET A 233 -17.98 18.62 -11.80
C MET A 233 -18.56 19.90 -11.17
N GLN A 234 -19.83 20.21 -11.45
CA GLN A 234 -20.50 21.38 -10.89
C GLN A 234 -20.64 21.29 -9.37
N ARG A 235 -21.01 20.12 -8.85
CA ARG A 235 -21.09 19.88 -7.40
C ARG A 235 -19.72 19.97 -6.74
N THR A 236 -18.67 19.40 -7.34
CA THR A 236 -17.29 19.51 -6.85
C THR A 236 -16.86 20.97 -6.78
N LYS A 237 -17.17 21.78 -7.80
CA LYS A 237 -16.88 23.22 -7.79
C LYS A 237 -17.63 23.97 -6.69
N SER A 238 -18.93 23.69 -6.53
CA SER A 238 -19.73 24.29 -5.45
C SER A 238 -19.18 23.95 -4.06
N LEU A 239 -18.71 22.72 -3.87
CA LEU A 239 -18.07 22.27 -2.63
C LEU A 239 -16.66 22.85 -2.45
N ALA A 240 -15.93 23.15 -3.51
CA ALA A 240 -14.66 23.86 -3.43
C ALA A 240 -14.80 25.27 -2.83
N GLU A 241 -15.97 25.90 -2.98
CA GLU A 241 -16.24 27.24 -2.46
C GLU A 241 -16.91 27.20 -1.07
N ASN A 242 -17.71 26.17 -0.78
CA ASN A 242 -18.63 26.16 0.37
C ASN A 242 -18.49 24.94 1.29
N ALA A 243 -17.47 24.09 1.12
CA ALA A 243 -17.35 22.89 1.93
C ALA A 243 -17.16 23.24 3.42
N PRO A 244 -17.98 22.65 4.32
CA PRO A 244 -17.81 22.86 5.75
C PRO A 244 -16.50 22.20 6.21
N ALA A 245 -15.79 22.89 7.11
CA ALA A 245 -14.68 22.28 7.82
C ALA A 245 -15.20 21.18 8.76
N ILE A 246 -14.97 19.92 8.41
CA ILE A 246 -15.35 18.80 9.27
C ILE A 246 -14.36 18.73 10.43
N LYS A 247 -14.89 18.96 11.64
CA LYS A 247 -14.15 18.78 12.88
C LYS A 247 -14.34 17.37 13.39
N GLN A 248 -13.24 16.68 13.65
CA GLN A 248 -13.30 15.39 14.30
C GLN A 248 -13.66 15.57 15.78
N GLN A 249 -14.60 14.77 16.29
CA GLN A 249 -14.98 14.82 17.70
C GLN A 249 -13.78 14.55 18.60
N GLY A 250 -13.66 15.29 19.70
CA GLY A 250 -12.52 15.20 20.61
C GLY A 250 -12.30 13.78 21.14
N LEU A 251 -13.36 13.09 21.55
CA LEU A 251 -13.29 11.71 22.06
C LEU A 251 -12.78 10.73 20.99
N LEU A 252 -13.32 10.79 19.78
CA LEU A 252 -12.89 9.95 18.66
C LEU A 252 -11.40 10.15 18.35
N ARG A 253 -10.91 11.39 18.42
CA ARG A 253 -9.50 11.71 18.17
C ARG A 253 -8.57 11.08 19.22
N HIS A 254 -8.95 11.10 20.50
CA HIS A 254 -8.15 10.46 21.55
C HIS A 254 -8.12 8.94 21.35
N VAL A 255 -9.27 8.31 21.10
CA VAL A 255 -9.34 6.86 20.82
C VAL A 255 -8.46 6.47 19.62
N LEU A 256 -8.49 7.24 18.53
CA LEU A 256 -7.65 6.97 17.37
C LEU A 256 -6.16 7.18 17.65
N ALA A 257 -5.80 8.19 18.44
CA ALA A 257 -4.41 8.40 18.87
C ALA A 257 -3.92 7.22 19.73
N ASP A 258 -4.73 6.76 20.69
CA ASP A 258 -4.40 5.62 21.53
C ASP A 258 -4.27 4.33 20.70
N LEU A 259 -5.15 4.12 19.71
CA LEU A 259 -5.05 3.02 18.77
C LEU A 259 -3.78 3.11 17.91
N ALA A 260 -3.39 4.31 17.46
CA ALA A 260 -2.19 4.55 16.66
C ALA A 260 -0.91 4.16 17.42
N VAL A 261 -0.77 4.63 18.66
CA VAL A 261 0.41 4.41 19.51
C VAL A 261 0.48 2.96 20.00
N SER A 262 -0.67 2.37 20.33
CA SER A 262 -0.70 1.00 20.87
C SER A 262 -0.55 -0.08 19.80
N TYR A 263 -0.65 0.26 18.51
CA TYR A 263 -0.74 -0.71 17.42
C TYR A 263 0.43 -1.70 17.39
N LEU A 264 1.67 -1.20 17.34
CA LEU A 264 2.86 -2.06 17.28
C LEU A 264 3.00 -2.94 18.53
N SER A 265 2.80 -2.35 19.71
CA SER A 265 2.90 -3.08 20.98
C SER A 265 1.88 -4.21 21.09
N LEU A 266 0.63 -3.95 20.72
CA LEU A 266 -0.43 -4.96 20.69
C LEU A 266 -0.16 -6.04 19.64
N LEU A 267 0.34 -5.65 18.45
CA LEU A 267 0.72 -6.58 17.41
C LEU A 267 1.82 -7.52 17.90
N LEU A 268 2.92 -7.00 18.44
CA LEU A 268 4.04 -7.79 18.94
C LEU A 268 3.61 -8.74 20.06
N LEU A 269 2.83 -8.24 21.02
CA LEU A 269 2.29 -9.07 22.10
C LEU A 269 1.41 -10.20 21.55
N ALA A 270 0.51 -9.90 20.62
CA ALA A 270 -0.37 -10.89 20.03
C ALA A 270 0.38 -11.95 19.19
N LEU A 271 1.47 -11.58 18.52
CA LEU A 271 2.36 -12.52 17.82
C LEU A 271 3.08 -13.46 18.80
N ILE A 272 3.58 -12.93 19.92
CA ILE A 272 4.21 -13.72 20.98
C ILE A 272 3.20 -14.70 21.58
N LEU A 273 2.01 -14.22 21.94
CA LEU A 273 0.95 -15.06 22.51
C LEU A 273 0.50 -16.14 21.52
N SER A 274 0.33 -15.80 20.25
CA SER A 274 -0.01 -16.77 19.20
C SER A 274 1.04 -17.88 19.12
N THR A 275 2.33 -17.53 19.14
CA THR A 275 3.44 -18.50 19.15
C THR A 275 3.37 -19.43 20.36
N ILE A 276 3.11 -18.89 21.57
CA ILE A 276 2.97 -19.67 22.80
C ILE A 276 1.77 -20.63 22.72
N ILE A 277 0.63 -20.17 22.20
CA ILE A 277 -0.61 -20.95 22.06
C ILE A 277 -0.39 -22.15 21.11
N PHE A 278 0.32 -21.94 20.00
CA PHE A 278 0.64 -23.03 19.06
C PHE A 278 1.68 -24.00 19.63
N TRP A 279 2.65 -23.51 20.41
CA TRP A 279 3.65 -24.36 21.07
C TRP A 279 3.03 -25.27 22.13
N LYS A 280 2.15 -24.73 22.99
CA LYS A 280 1.51 -25.49 24.09
C LYS A 280 0.17 -26.09 23.66
N GLN A 281 0.25 -27.04 22.74
CA GLN A 281 -0.90 -27.56 21.97
C GLN A 281 -2.12 -28.02 22.78
N ALA A 282 -1.93 -28.61 23.96
CA ALA A 282 -3.02 -29.11 24.80
C ALA A 282 -3.60 -28.03 25.72
N ARG A 283 -2.75 -27.15 26.26
CA ARG A 283 -3.15 -26.17 27.28
C ARG A 283 -4.11 -25.11 26.73
N TRP A 284 -3.90 -24.66 25.49
CA TRP A 284 -4.58 -23.50 24.90
C TRP A 284 -5.38 -23.84 23.64
N ARG A 285 -5.85 -25.09 23.51
CA ARG A 285 -6.53 -25.57 22.29
C ARG A 285 -7.71 -24.68 21.86
N ARG A 286 -8.47 -24.13 22.83
CA ARG A 286 -9.62 -23.24 22.57
C ARG A 286 -9.22 -21.91 21.93
N LEU A 287 -8.01 -21.39 22.16
CA LEU A 287 -7.56 -20.12 21.60
C LEU A 287 -6.87 -20.25 20.24
N LYS A 288 -6.59 -21.48 19.77
CA LYS A 288 -5.86 -21.71 18.51
C LYS A 288 -6.55 -21.09 17.29
N TRP A 289 -7.88 -21.11 17.24
CA TRP A 289 -8.61 -20.51 16.10
C TRP A 289 -8.46 -18.99 16.10
N LEU A 290 -8.52 -18.35 17.27
CA LEU A 290 -8.37 -16.90 17.41
C LEU A 290 -6.92 -16.48 17.11
N ALA A 291 -5.94 -17.24 17.62
CA ALA A 291 -4.53 -17.05 17.27
C ALA A 291 -4.30 -17.22 15.75
N ALA A 292 -4.94 -18.19 15.10
CA ALA A 292 -4.86 -18.35 13.65
C ALA A 292 -5.44 -17.13 12.90
N LEU A 293 -6.58 -16.58 13.35
CA LEU A 293 -7.17 -15.37 12.75
C LEU A 293 -6.28 -14.15 12.92
N VAL A 294 -5.67 -13.97 14.11
CA VAL A 294 -4.71 -12.90 14.36
C VAL A 294 -3.50 -13.04 13.44
N LEU A 295 -2.90 -14.23 13.35
CA LEU A 295 -1.75 -14.45 12.46
C LEU A 295 -2.11 -14.21 10.99
N PHE A 296 -3.27 -14.68 10.54
CA PHE A 296 -3.74 -14.46 9.17
C PHE A 296 -3.93 -12.97 8.87
N GLY A 297 -4.65 -12.26 9.74
CA GLY A 297 -4.91 -10.83 9.56
C GLY A 297 -3.63 -10.00 9.61
N SER A 298 -2.73 -10.29 10.56
CA SER A 298 -1.42 -9.63 10.66
C SER A 298 -0.55 -9.90 9.44
N ALA A 299 -0.54 -11.14 8.92
CA ALA A 299 0.18 -11.48 7.70
C ALA A 299 -0.40 -10.75 6.48
N TYR A 300 -1.73 -10.65 6.37
CA TYR A 300 -2.39 -9.92 5.28
C TYR A 300 -2.04 -8.43 5.31
N ASN A 301 -2.09 -7.82 6.49
CA ASN A 301 -1.71 -6.41 6.69
C ASN A 301 -0.24 -6.20 6.33
N ALA A 302 0.66 -7.02 6.87
CA ALA A 302 2.10 -6.93 6.60
C ALA A 302 2.43 -7.13 5.12
N ALA A 303 1.79 -8.09 4.45
CA ALA A 303 1.95 -8.33 3.01
C ALA A 303 1.48 -7.13 2.18
N SER A 304 0.35 -6.52 2.57
CA SER A 304 -0.16 -5.30 1.94
C SER A 304 0.80 -4.12 2.12
N CYS A 305 1.36 -3.94 3.31
CA CYS A 305 2.36 -2.91 3.58
C CYS A 305 3.67 -3.17 2.84
N LEU A 306 4.10 -4.44 2.75
CA LEU A 306 5.29 -4.85 2.01
C LEU A 306 5.20 -4.51 0.53
N GLU A 307 4.06 -4.78 -0.08
CA GLU A 307 3.83 -4.48 -1.48
C GLU A 307 3.93 -2.99 -1.78
N VAL A 308 3.24 -2.18 -0.98
CA VAL A 308 3.32 -0.72 -1.07
C VAL A 308 4.76 -0.26 -0.81
N ALA A 309 5.46 -0.83 0.17
CA ALA A 309 6.84 -0.47 0.47
C ALA A 309 7.83 -0.86 -0.63
N ILE A 310 7.54 -1.86 -1.47
CA ILE A 310 8.37 -2.30 -2.60
C ILE A 310 8.07 -1.53 -3.89
N VAL A 311 6.80 -1.20 -4.12
CA VAL A 311 6.33 -0.59 -5.38
C VAL A 311 6.18 0.94 -5.26
N ASN A 312 5.78 1.43 -4.08
CA ASN A 312 5.40 2.82 -3.83
C ASN A 312 5.93 3.31 -2.45
N SER A 313 5.28 4.29 -1.84
CA SER A 313 5.53 4.81 -0.49
C SER A 313 4.28 4.66 0.37
N LEU A 314 4.47 4.27 1.63
CA LEU A 314 3.44 4.21 2.66
C LEU A 314 3.04 5.62 3.16
N GLU A 315 3.71 6.68 2.68
CA GLU A 315 3.30 8.08 2.92
C GLU A 315 2.13 8.50 2.02
N VAL A 316 1.85 7.77 0.93
CA VAL A 316 0.73 8.08 0.04
C VAL A 316 -0.59 7.72 0.72
N HIS A 317 -1.39 8.75 1.02
CA HIS A 317 -2.61 8.64 1.84
C HIS A 317 -3.59 7.58 1.33
N ARG A 318 -3.72 7.42 0.01
CA ARG A 318 -4.62 6.44 -0.61
C ARG A 318 -4.38 5.01 -0.09
N TYR A 319 -3.13 4.59 0.08
CA TYR A 319 -2.84 3.23 0.55
C TYR A 319 -3.17 3.05 2.03
N ILE A 320 -2.87 4.07 2.83
CA ILE A 320 -3.19 4.11 4.26
C ILE A 320 -4.71 3.99 4.47
N THR A 321 -5.52 4.78 3.74
CA THR A 321 -6.99 4.77 3.88
C THR A 321 -7.58 3.38 3.64
N VAL A 322 -7.09 2.66 2.62
CA VAL A 322 -7.62 1.33 2.33
C VAL A 322 -7.14 0.29 3.35
N GLN A 323 -5.93 0.45 3.89
CA GLN A 323 -5.41 -0.46 4.91
C GLN A 323 -6.11 -0.28 6.26
N MET A 324 -6.65 0.92 6.56
CA MET A 324 -7.32 1.24 7.83
C MET A 324 -8.30 0.16 8.31
N TYR A 325 -9.19 -0.30 7.44
CA TYR A 325 -10.19 -1.31 7.82
C TYR A 325 -9.57 -2.65 8.21
N SER A 326 -8.53 -3.06 7.47
CA SER A 326 -7.78 -4.27 7.81
C SER A 326 -7.04 -4.08 9.14
N THR A 327 -6.41 -2.92 9.35
CA THR A 327 -5.66 -2.60 10.58
C THR A 327 -6.57 -2.63 11.79
N LEU A 328 -7.73 -1.98 11.71
CA LEU A 328 -8.73 -1.96 12.77
C LEU A 328 -9.20 -3.36 13.13
N LEU A 329 -9.55 -4.17 12.14
CA LEU A 329 -9.95 -5.56 12.36
C LEU A 329 -8.83 -6.36 13.02
N THR A 330 -7.59 -6.24 12.53
CA THR A 330 -6.44 -6.97 13.08
C THR A 330 -6.11 -6.57 14.51
N GLN A 331 -6.17 -5.27 14.83
CA GLN A 331 -5.91 -4.78 16.19
C GLN A 331 -7.03 -5.18 17.15
N PHE A 332 -8.29 -5.20 16.69
CA PHE A 332 -9.40 -5.73 17.47
C PHE A 332 -9.21 -7.22 17.78
N LEU A 333 -8.86 -8.04 16.78
CA LEU A 333 -8.58 -9.47 16.98
C LEU A 333 -7.40 -9.69 17.93
N ALA A 334 -6.34 -8.87 17.82
CA ALA A 334 -5.19 -8.91 18.71
C ALA A 334 -5.61 -8.60 20.16
N PHE A 335 -6.40 -7.55 20.37
CA PHE A 335 -6.94 -7.19 21.67
C PHE A 335 -7.82 -8.29 22.25
N TRP A 336 -8.71 -8.87 21.45
CA TRP A 336 -9.56 -10.00 21.86
C TRP A 336 -8.72 -11.21 22.27
N LEU A 337 -7.68 -11.56 21.50
CA LEU A 337 -6.77 -12.65 21.86
C LEU A 337 -6.08 -12.41 23.19
N ILE A 338 -5.57 -11.20 23.42
CA ILE A 338 -4.89 -10.83 24.66
C ILE A 338 -5.85 -10.95 25.86
N LEU A 339 -7.09 -10.48 25.72
CA LEU A 339 -8.10 -10.55 26.78
C LEU A 339 -8.49 -12.00 27.11
N GLU A 340 -8.81 -12.81 26.09
CA GLU A 340 -9.16 -14.23 26.28
C GLU A 340 -8.00 -15.01 26.90
N PHE A 341 -6.77 -14.70 26.49
CA PHE A 341 -5.58 -15.30 27.09
C PHE A 341 -5.46 -14.93 28.57
N ALA A 342 -5.65 -13.66 28.93
CA ALA A 342 -5.60 -13.21 30.32
C ALA A 342 -6.72 -13.85 31.17
N LEU A 343 -7.94 -13.94 30.65
CA LEU A 343 -9.08 -14.56 31.35
C LEU A 343 -8.85 -16.05 31.64
N ASP A 344 -8.34 -16.82 30.68
CA ASP A 344 -8.05 -18.24 30.87
C ASP A 344 -6.89 -18.47 31.87
N ILE A 345 -5.89 -17.57 31.95
CA ILE A 345 -4.88 -17.62 33.02
C ILE A 345 -5.55 -17.43 34.39
N THR A 346 -6.37 -16.39 34.54
CA THR A 346 -7.00 -16.04 35.83
C THR A 346 -7.94 -17.14 36.31
N GLN A 347 -8.84 -17.62 35.44
CA GLN A 347 -9.78 -18.70 35.78
C GLN A 347 -9.08 -19.97 36.26
N ARG A 348 -7.93 -20.33 35.66
CA ARG A 348 -7.14 -21.50 36.05
C ARG A 348 -6.41 -21.31 37.38
N ARG A 349 -5.91 -20.10 37.64
CA ARG A 349 -5.31 -19.77 38.93
C ARG A 349 -6.34 -19.91 40.06
N ASP A 350 -7.57 -19.46 39.82
CA ASP A 350 -8.66 -19.53 40.78
C ASP A 350 -9.19 -20.96 40.99
N THR A 351 -9.05 -21.85 40.01
CA THR A 351 -9.36 -23.29 40.18
C THR A 351 -8.26 -23.99 40.97
N MET A 352 -6.99 -23.80 40.61
CA MET A 352 -5.87 -24.37 41.38
C MET A 352 -5.85 -23.91 42.84
N ALA A 353 -6.17 -22.64 43.11
CA ALA A 353 -6.26 -22.13 44.47
C ALA A 353 -7.41 -22.76 45.26
N ARG A 354 -8.55 -23.07 44.62
CA ARG A 354 -9.66 -23.78 45.26
C ARG A 354 -9.34 -25.24 45.55
N ASP A 355 -8.69 -25.93 44.61
CA ASP A 355 -8.31 -27.33 44.78
C ASP A 355 -7.25 -27.53 45.89
N LEU A 356 -6.45 -26.51 46.19
CA LEU A 356 -5.47 -26.51 47.29
C LEU A 356 -6.10 -26.22 48.67
N VAL A 357 -7.25 -25.56 48.73
CA VAL A 357 -7.94 -25.18 49.98
C VAL A 357 -8.97 -26.22 50.41
N ALA A 358 -9.40 -27.09 49.50
CA ALA A 358 -10.24 -28.24 49.81
C ALA A 358 -9.41 -29.54 49.79
N PRO A 359 -8.65 -29.87 50.86
CA PRO A 359 -8.17 -31.22 51.03
C PRO A 359 -9.37 -32.12 51.34
N SER A 360 -9.47 -33.21 50.58
CA SER A 360 -10.39 -34.34 50.75
C SER A 360 -10.49 -34.83 52.19
#